data_AF-A0A395G914-F1
#
_entry.id   AF-A0A395G914-F1
#
_cell.length_a   1.000
_cell.length_b   1.000
_cell.length_c   1.000
_cell.angle_alpha   90.00
_cell.angle_beta   90.00
_cell.angle_gamma   90.00
#
_symmetry.space_group_name_H-M   'P 1'
#
loop_
_entity.id
_entity.type
_entity.pdbx_description
1 polymer ?
#
loop_
_entity_poly.entity_id
_entity_poly.type
_entity_poly.pdbx_seq_one_letter_code
_entity_poly.pdbx_strand_id
1 'polypeptide(L)'
;MKYKIIHSPVSKSTPNHMILPVIVYQDVDGDFTEIFKQNQWTGIWTNGVFDYHHFHPNTHEVLGIASGEATLMIGGESGSQLKVKQGDALLLPAGYGHKRIEASEDFKVVGAYPTDIDVETLTSYEDIQTINSTINSVMLPEHDPIEGDKGIMFKEWHNIYHCSTYVK
;
A
#
# COMPACT_ATOMS: atom_id res chain seq x y z
N MET A 1 -17.65 3.24 -3.68
CA MET A 1 -17.13 2.23 -2.73
C MET A 1 -16.88 2.87 -1.35
N LYS A 2 -16.87 2.08 -0.26
CA LYS A 2 -16.45 2.59 1.08
C LYS A 2 -14.93 2.47 1.21
N TYR A 3 -14.30 3.46 1.83
CA TYR A 3 -12.86 3.45 2.07
C TYR A 3 -12.51 4.11 3.40
N LYS A 4 -11.29 3.85 3.88
CA LYS A 4 -10.67 4.49 5.04
C LYS A 4 -9.26 4.93 4.68
N ILE A 5 -8.75 5.91 5.44
CA ILE A 5 -7.42 6.49 5.25
C ILE A 5 -6.64 6.29 6.55
N ILE A 6 -5.39 5.84 6.43
CA ILE A 6 -4.47 5.66 7.55
C ILE A 6 -3.21 6.46 7.26
N HIS A 7 -2.94 7.44 8.13
CA HIS A 7 -1.63 8.06 8.25
C HIS A 7 -0.89 7.44 9.42
N SER A 8 0.41 7.25 9.26
CA SER A 8 1.28 6.80 10.35
C SER A 8 2.52 7.67 10.41
N PRO A 9 2.98 8.04 11.62
CA PRO A 9 4.23 8.77 11.77
C PRO A 9 5.41 7.87 11.38
N VAL A 10 6.58 8.47 11.15
CA VAL A 10 7.84 7.73 11.04
C VAL A 10 8.00 6.82 12.26
N SER A 11 8.43 5.57 12.04
CA SER A 11 8.73 4.62 13.10
C SER A 11 10.17 4.11 12.99
N LYS A 12 10.67 3.44 14.03
CA LYS A 12 12.08 3.07 14.12
C LYS A 12 12.54 2.19 12.96
N SER A 13 11.71 1.25 12.52
CA SER A 13 12.04 0.31 11.45
C SER A 13 11.45 0.70 10.09
N THR A 14 10.48 1.62 10.06
CA THR A 14 9.70 1.90 8.84
C THR A 14 9.51 3.41 8.68
N PRO A 15 9.93 3.98 7.54
CA PRO A 15 9.94 5.43 7.37
C PRO A 15 8.53 5.99 7.23
N ASN A 16 7.62 5.23 6.61
CA ASN A 16 6.26 5.63 6.22
C ASN A 16 6.24 6.87 5.32
N HIS A 17 5.47 6.83 4.23
CA HIS A 17 5.40 7.99 3.34
C HIS A 17 4.80 9.19 4.08
N MET A 18 5.52 10.31 4.11
CA MET A 18 5.13 11.49 4.93
C MET A 18 3.82 12.13 4.46
N ILE A 19 3.58 12.09 3.15
CA ILE A 19 2.44 12.76 2.50
C ILE A 19 1.31 11.78 2.16
N LEU A 20 1.61 10.74 1.39
CA LEU A 20 0.62 9.77 0.92
C LEU A 20 0.14 8.89 2.09
N PRO A 21 -1.17 8.73 2.31
CA PRO A 21 -1.69 7.76 3.27
C PRO A 21 -1.87 6.37 2.65
N VAL A 22 -2.00 5.37 3.52
CA VAL A 22 -2.59 4.08 3.13
C VAL A 22 -4.08 4.25 2.89
N ILE A 23 -4.57 3.71 1.77
CA ILE A 23 -6.00 3.67 1.44
C ILE A 23 -6.49 2.24 1.67
N VAL A 24 -7.55 2.10 2.46
CA VAL A 24 -8.21 0.80 2.70
C VAL A 24 -9.55 0.81 1.99
N TYR A 25 -9.68 0.00 0.95
CA TYR A 25 -10.91 -0.26 0.22
C TYR A 25 -11.70 -1.36 0.94
N GLN A 26 -13.02 -1.19 1.06
CA GLN A 26 -13.86 -2.13 1.79
C GLN A 26 -14.93 -2.74 0.88
N ASP A 27 -15.16 -4.05 1.08
CA ASP A 27 -16.20 -4.82 0.39
C ASP A 27 -16.09 -4.72 -1.14
N VAL A 28 -14.87 -4.82 -1.68
CA VAL A 28 -14.58 -4.97 -3.11
C VAL A 28 -15.12 -6.32 -3.59
N ASP A 29 -15.90 -6.29 -4.66
CA ASP A 29 -16.45 -7.49 -5.30
C ASP A 29 -15.61 -7.91 -6.50
N GLY A 30 -15.36 -9.20 -6.64
CA GLY A 30 -14.59 -9.80 -7.74
C GLY A 30 -13.25 -10.42 -7.34
N ASP A 31 -12.56 -10.95 -8.35
CA ASP A 31 -11.24 -11.58 -8.20
C ASP A 31 -10.13 -10.53 -8.30
N PHE A 32 -9.31 -10.40 -7.25
CA PHE A 32 -8.26 -9.39 -7.19
C PHE A 32 -7.17 -9.56 -8.26
N THR A 33 -6.90 -10.77 -8.74
CA THR A 33 -5.93 -10.97 -9.84
C THR A 33 -6.44 -10.31 -11.10
N GLU A 34 -7.70 -10.55 -11.45
CA GLU A 34 -8.31 -9.94 -12.63
C GLU A 34 -8.51 -8.42 -12.47
N ILE A 35 -8.93 -7.96 -11.29
CA ILE A 35 -9.09 -6.52 -11.00
C ILE A 35 -7.75 -5.78 -11.18
N PHE A 36 -6.68 -6.25 -10.54
CA PHE A 36 -5.36 -5.61 -10.64
C PHE A 36 -4.85 -5.63 -12.08
N LYS A 37 -4.97 -6.75 -12.77
CA LYS A 37 -4.56 -6.88 -14.16
C LYS A 37 -5.33 -5.93 -15.09
N GLN A 38 -6.65 -5.80 -14.91
CA GLN A 38 -7.48 -4.89 -15.70
C GLN A 38 -7.10 -3.42 -15.47
N ASN A 39 -6.68 -3.08 -14.26
CA ASN A 39 -6.21 -1.76 -13.89
C ASN A 39 -4.69 -1.56 -14.12
N GLN A 40 -4.06 -2.47 -14.89
CA GLN A 40 -2.64 -2.38 -15.28
C GLN A 40 -1.64 -2.48 -14.11
N TRP A 41 -2.07 -3.05 -12.99
CA TRP A 41 -1.16 -3.45 -11.92
C TRP A 41 -0.54 -4.81 -12.26
N THR A 42 0.77 -4.89 -12.11
CA THR A 42 1.60 -6.00 -12.58
C THR A 42 2.29 -6.72 -11.42
N GLY A 43 3.18 -7.66 -11.72
CA GLY A 43 3.88 -8.45 -10.71
C GLY A 43 2.94 -9.22 -9.78
N ILE A 44 1.79 -9.69 -10.27
CA ILE A 44 0.72 -10.24 -9.43
C ILE A 44 1.14 -11.56 -8.78
N TRP A 45 0.93 -11.68 -7.47
CA TRP A 45 1.25 -12.86 -6.67
C TRP A 45 0.13 -13.18 -5.66
N THR A 46 0.08 -14.41 -5.15
CA THR A 46 -0.86 -14.81 -4.08
C THR A 46 -0.12 -15.50 -2.94
N ASN A 47 -0.19 -14.93 -1.73
CA ASN A 47 0.43 -15.49 -0.51
C ASN A 47 -0.18 -14.88 0.76
N GLY A 48 0.51 -14.93 1.90
CA GLY A 48 0.20 -14.12 3.09
C GLY A 48 1.06 -12.87 3.21
N VAL A 49 0.91 -12.16 4.32
CA VAL A 49 1.77 -11.03 4.73
C VAL A 49 2.78 -11.51 5.77
N PHE A 50 4.04 -11.08 5.68
CA PHE A 50 5.07 -11.44 6.66
C PHE A 50 4.69 -11.07 8.09
N ASP A 51 5.14 -11.85 9.06
CA ASP A 51 4.92 -11.63 10.50
C ASP A 51 5.94 -10.68 11.14
N TYR A 52 6.87 -10.14 10.35
CA TYR A 52 7.82 -9.10 10.72
C TYR A 52 7.56 -7.81 9.93
N HIS A 53 7.94 -6.67 10.52
CA HIS A 53 7.82 -5.38 9.85
C HIS A 53 8.73 -5.33 8.62
N HIS A 54 8.15 -4.98 7.50
CA HIS A 54 8.85 -4.71 6.26
C HIS A 54 8.19 -3.55 5.52
N PHE A 55 8.91 -3.00 4.56
CA PHE A 55 8.43 -1.95 3.66
C PHE A 55 9.15 -2.01 2.31
N HIS A 56 8.53 -1.39 1.31
CA HIS A 56 9.07 -1.27 -0.04
C HIS A 56 9.46 0.18 -0.32
N PRO A 57 10.77 0.52 -0.36
CA PRO A 57 11.19 1.91 -0.58
C PRO A 57 11.03 2.36 -2.03
N ASN A 58 11.02 1.42 -2.99
CA ASN A 58 11.13 1.71 -4.41
C ASN A 58 9.82 1.54 -5.19
N THR A 59 8.72 1.14 -4.55
CA THR A 59 7.43 0.95 -5.22
C THR A 59 6.24 1.11 -4.27
N HIS A 60 5.08 1.44 -4.83
CA HIS A 60 3.79 1.30 -4.17
C HIS A 60 3.30 -0.14 -4.28
N GLU A 61 2.50 -0.58 -3.32
CA GLU A 61 1.98 -1.94 -3.27
C GLU A 61 0.47 -1.91 -3.06
N VAL A 62 -0.26 -2.80 -3.72
CA VAL A 62 -1.65 -3.10 -3.37
C VAL A 62 -1.77 -4.54 -2.87
N LEU A 63 -2.53 -4.75 -1.80
CA LEU A 63 -2.86 -6.05 -1.23
C LEU A 63 -4.38 -6.22 -1.21
N GLY A 64 -4.92 -7.11 -2.04
CA GLY A 64 -6.33 -7.51 -2.03
C GLY A 64 -6.53 -8.76 -1.17
N ILE A 65 -7.40 -8.72 -0.17
CA ILE A 65 -7.64 -9.86 0.72
C ILE A 65 -8.55 -10.87 0.03
N ALA A 66 -7.95 -11.93 -0.51
CA ALA A 66 -8.63 -12.93 -1.34
C ALA A 66 -9.41 -13.97 -0.52
N SER A 67 -8.94 -14.30 0.69
CA SER A 67 -9.64 -15.23 1.60
C SER A 67 -9.25 -14.99 3.05
N GLY A 68 -10.11 -15.42 3.97
CA GLY A 68 -9.88 -15.34 5.41
C GLY A 68 -9.95 -13.94 5.99
N GLU A 69 -9.36 -13.79 7.18
CA GLU A 69 -9.25 -12.53 7.92
C GLU A 69 -7.91 -12.43 8.65
N ALA A 70 -7.48 -11.20 8.93
CA ALA A 70 -6.25 -10.93 9.65
C ALA A 70 -6.30 -9.63 10.46
N THR A 71 -5.44 -9.54 11.46
CA THR A 71 -5.05 -8.26 12.06
C THR A 71 -3.65 -7.91 11.57
N LEU A 72 -3.52 -6.80 10.85
CA LEU A 72 -2.25 -6.26 10.36
C LEU A 72 -1.81 -5.08 11.21
N MET A 73 -0.50 -4.91 11.44
CA MET A 73 0.05 -3.65 11.96
C MET A 73 0.51 -2.81 10.77
N ILE A 74 -0.09 -1.63 10.58
CA ILE A 74 0.23 -0.69 9.49
C ILE A 74 0.90 0.54 10.09
N GLY A 75 2.07 0.91 9.58
CA GLY A 75 2.87 2.06 10.03
C GLY A 75 4.02 1.75 10.98
N GLY A 76 4.48 0.50 11.05
CA GLY A 76 5.59 0.11 11.96
C GLY A 76 5.18 0.02 13.43
N GLU A 77 6.16 0.13 14.33
CA GLU A 77 5.93 0.02 15.78
C GLU A 77 5.05 1.14 16.35
N SER A 78 5.01 2.28 15.67
CA SER A 78 4.17 3.44 16.01
C SER A 78 2.87 3.48 15.22
N GLY A 79 2.59 2.42 14.47
CA GLY A 79 1.44 2.28 13.61
C GLY A 79 0.15 1.91 14.33
N SER A 80 -0.83 1.48 13.55
CA SER A 80 -2.15 1.07 14.03
C SER A 80 -2.47 -0.37 13.63
N GLN A 81 -3.21 -1.08 14.48
CA GLN A 81 -3.76 -2.37 14.14
C GLN A 81 -4.99 -2.20 13.25
N LEU A 82 -4.99 -2.88 12.11
CA LEU A 82 -6.07 -2.90 11.15
C LEU A 82 -6.60 -4.33 11.01
N LYS A 83 -7.87 -4.52 11.33
CA LYS A 83 -8.58 -5.76 11.00
C LYS A 83 -9.03 -5.71 9.55
N VAL A 84 -8.74 -6.78 8.83
CA VAL A 84 -9.06 -6.94 7.41
C VAL A 84 -9.72 -8.30 7.20
N LYS A 85 -10.61 -8.37 6.21
CA LYS A 85 -11.31 -9.59 5.83
C LYS A 85 -11.35 -9.72 4.31
N GLN A 86 -11.74 -10.89 3.83
CA GLN A 86 -12.01 -11.12 2.40
C GLN A 86 -12.86 -9.99 1.80
N GLY A 87 -12.41 -9.48 0.64
CA GLY A 87 -13.01 -8.37 -0.07
C GLY A 87 -12.50 -6.98 0.36
N ASP A 88 -11.71 -6.87 1.42
CA ASP A 88 -10.97 -5.63 1.67
C ASP A 88 -9.72 -5.56 0.78
N ALA A 89 -9.20 -4.36 0.53
CA ALA A 89 -7.88 -4.17 -0.09
C ALA A 89 -7.14 -2.98 0.54
N LEU A 90 -5.81 -3.02 0.52
CA LEU A 90 -4.96 -1.94 1.00
C LEU A 90 -4.06 -1.46 -0.13
N LEU A 91 -4.05 -0.16 -0.40
CA LEU A 91 -3.05 0.49 -1.23
C LEU A 91 -2.04 1.19 -0.32
N LEU A 92 -0.80 0.71 -0.35
CA LEU A 92 0.31 1.13 0.48
C LEU A 92 1.27 2.01 -0.33
N PRO A 93 1.51 3.27 0.09
CA PRO A 93 2.58 4.06 -0.49
C PRO A 93 3.95 3.44 -0.22
N ALA A 94 4.95 3.83 -1.01
CA ALA A 94 6.33 3.41 -0.82
C ALA A 94 6.79 3.82 0.59
N GLY A 95 7.51 2.94 1.27
CA GLY A 95 7.98 3.18 2.63
C GLY A 95 7.00 2.84 3.75
N TYR A 96 5.73 2.50 3.46
CA TYR A 96 4.80 2.10 4.52
C TYR A 96 5.13 0.74 5.11
N GLY A 97 5.46 0.76 6.39
CA GLY A 97 5.72 -0.42 7.18
C GLY A 97 4.47 -1.25 7.40
N HIS A 98 4.52 -2.55 7.17
CA HIS A 98 3.42 -3.42 7.53
C HIS A 98 3.88 -4.81 7.98
N LYS A 99 3.03 -5.49 8.76
CA LYS A 99 3.18 -6.91 9.13
C LYS A 99 1.84 -7.52 9.52
N ARG A 100 1.78 -8.85 9.48
CA ARG A 100 0.71 -9.67 10.05
C ARG A 100 0.94 -9.86 11.55
N ILE A 101 -0.08 -9.62 12.36
CA ILE A 101 -0.09 -9.96 13.80
C ILE A 101 -0.70 -11.34 14.01
N GLU A 102 -1.87 -11.57 13.43
CA GLU A 102 -2.63 -12.82 13.49
C GLU A 102 -3.44 -12.95 12.19
N ALA A 103 -3.79 -14.18 11.82
CA ALA A 103 -4.63 -14.46 10.68
C ALA A 103 -5.34 -15.80 10.83
N SER A 104 -6.47 -15.96 10.14
CA SER A 104 -7.12 -17.26 9.97
C SER A 104 -6.25 -18.22 9.14
N GLU A 105 -6.50 -19.52 9.26
CA GLU A 105 -5.72 -20.56 8.55
C GLU A 105 -5.78 -20.43 7.02
N ASP A 106 -6.88 -19.90 6.51
CA ASP A 106 -7.15 -19.70 5.10
C ASP A 106 -6.77 -18.30 4.58
N PHE A 107 -6.13 -17.46 5.41
CA PHE A 107 -5.80 -16.08 5.03
C PHE A 107 -4.84 -16.03 3.83
N LYS A 108 -5.29 -15.36 2.77
CA LYS A 108 -4.48 -15.07 1.58
C LYS A 108 -4.75 -13.66 1.07
N VAL A 109 -3.70 -13.06 0.56
CA VAL A 109 -3.73 -11.80 -0.18
C VAL A 109 -3.26 -12.04 -1.62
N VAL A 110 -3.81 -11.28 -2.55
CA VAL A 110 -3.22 -11.04 -3.85
C VAL A 110 -2.45 -9.73 -3.75
N GLY A 111 -1.16 -9.73 -4.08
CA GLY A 111 -0.36 -8.51 -4.14
C GLY A 111 -0.01 -8.14 -5.56
N ALA A 112 0.14 -6.84 -5.82
CA ALA A 112 0.54 -6.31 -7.12
C ALA A 112 1.23 -4.94 -6.97
N TYR A 113 1.89 -4.50 -8.04
CA TYR A 113 2.67 -3.27 -8.11
C TYR A 113 2.27 -2.45 -9.34
N PRO A 114 2.46 -1.11 -9.34
CA PRO A 114 2.04 -0.27 -10.46
C PRO A 114 2.94 -0.40 -11.70
N THR A 115 4.14 -0.98 -11.54
CA THR A 115 5.14 -1.13 -12.61
C THR A 115 5.95 -2.40 -12.42
N ASP A 116 6.42 -2.99 -13.52
CA ASP A 116 7.35 -4.13 -13.49
C ASP A 116 8.76 -3.69 -13.08
N ILE A 117 9.06 -3.83 -11.78
CA ILE A 117 10.40 -3.58 -11.23
C ILE A 117 10.84 -4.71 -10.31
N ASP A 118 12.14 -4.77 -10.01
CA ASP A 118 12.64 -5.62 -8.92
C ASP A 118 12.31 -4.95 -7.58
N VAL A 119 11.40 -5.56 -6.82
CA VAL A 119 10.83 -4.97 -5.61
C VAL A 119 11.80 -5.12 -4.45
N GLU A 120 12.23 -4.00 -3.89
CA GLU A 120 13.07 -4.01 -2.69
C GLU A 120 12.20 -4.24 -1.45
N THR A 121 12.64 -5.15 -0.57
CA THR A 121 11.99 -5.41 0.71
C THR A 121 12.99 -5.18 1.84
N LEU A 122 12.74 -4.15 2.65
CA LEU A 122 13.61 -3.80 3.77
C LEU A 122 12.87 -3.99 5.10
N THR A 123 13.62 -4.33 6.14
CA THR A 123 13.11 -4.49 7.52
C THR A 123 13.58 -3.37 8.45
N SER A 124 14.46 -2.50 7.97
CA SER A 124 14.98 -1.32 8.67
C SER A 124 15.58 -0.34 7.68
N TYR A 125 15.89 0.86 8.17
CA TYR A 125 16.72 1.86 7.48
C TYR A 125 17.71 2.45 8.48
N GLU A 126 18.86 2.92 8.00
CA GLU A 126 19.88 3.56 8.85
C GLU A 126 19.72 5.08 8.87
N ASP A 127 19.57 5.68 7.68
CA ASP A 127 19.41 7.12 7.50
C ASP A 127 18.06 7.46 6.88
N ILE A 128 17.28 8.26 7.62
CA ILE A 128 15.93 8.67 7.22
C ILE A 128 15.95 9.57 5.98
N GLN A 129 17.01 10.38 5.80
CA GLN A 129 17.08 11.31 4.66
C GLN A 129 17.31 10.57 3.34
N THR A 130 18.23 9.60 3.36
CA THR A 130 18.53 8.74 2.21
C THR A 130 17.31 7.91 1.82
N ILE A 131 16.68 7.21 2.78
CA ILE A 131 15.54 6.35 2.44
C ILE A 131 14.33 7.15 1.96
N ASN A 132 14.08 8.33 2.54
CA ASN A 132 13.01 9.21 2.07
C ASN A 132 13.29 9.79 0.68
N SER A 133 14.55 9.98 0.30
CA SER A 133 14.90 10.42 -1.06
C SER A 133 14.49 9.37 -2.10
N THR A 134 14.70 8.08 -1.80
CA THR A 134 14.21 6.97 -2.64
C THR A 134 12.69 6.94 -2.68
N ILE A 135 12.03 6.95 -1.51
CA ILE A 135 10.56 6.88 -1.41
C ILE A 135 9.88 8.01 -2.17
N ASN A 136 10.38 9.25 -2.02
CA ASN A 136 9.80 10.41 -2.68
C ASN A 136 10.08 10.47 -4.20
N SER A 137 10.96 9.60 -4.71
CA SER A 137 11.21 9.47 -6.15
C SER A 137 10.27 8.48 -6.84
N VAL A 138 9.50 7.70 -6.07
CA VAL A 138 8.53 6.76 -6.61
C VAL A 138 7.38 7.54 -7.23
N MET A 139 7.11 7.27 -8.51
CA MET A 139 6.03 7.95 -9.24
C MET A 139 4.66 7.45 -8.79
N LEU A 140 3.68 8.34 -8.78
CA LEU A 140 2.29 7.96 -8.53
C LEU A 140 1.80 7.00 -9.63
N PRO A 141 0.95 6.01 -9.29
CA PRO A 141 0.39 5.10 -10.28
C PRO A 141 -0.54 5.84 -11.26
N GLU A 142 -0.55 5.43 -12.52
CA GLU A 142 -1.44 5.99 -13.55
C GLU A 142 -2.91 5.59 -13.34
N HIS A 143 -3.16 4.45 -12.68
CA HIS A 143 -4.49 3.89 -12.44
C HIS A 143 -4.67 3.46 -10.98
N ASP A 144 -5.86 3.73 -10.42
CA ASP A 144 -6.25 3.17 -9.12
C ASP A 144 -6.36 1.63 -9.25
N PRO A 145 -5.82 0.85 -8.29
CA PRO A 145 -5.80 -0.61 -8.41
C PRO A 145 -7.17 -1.26 -8.41
N ILE A 146 -8.20 -0.59 -7.89
CA ILE A 146 -9.57 -1.12 -7.78
C ILE A 146 -10.50 -0.45 -8.79
N GLU A 147 -10.52 0.87 -8.83
CA GLU A 147 -11.50 1.66 -9.59
C GLU A 147 -10.94 2.26 -10.90
N GLY A 148 -9.71 1.89 -11.30
CA GLY A 148 -9.08 2.35 -12.54
C GLY A 148 -8.96 3.87 -12.60
N ASP A 149 -9.41 4.49 -13.69
CA ASP A 149 -9.26 5.94 -13.97
C ASP A 149 -10.07 6.89 -13.06
N LYS A 150 -10.95 6.35 -12.22
CA LYS A 150 -11.89 7.15 -11.40
C LYS A 150 -11.81 6.84 -9.92
N GLY A 151 -10.77 6.12 -9.51
CA GLY A 151 -10.65 5.64 -8.15
C GLY A 151 -10.29 6.71 -7.14
N ILE A 152 -10.56 6.37 -5.88
CA ILE A 152 -10.31 7.26 -4.76
C ILE A 152 -8.82 7.62 -4.58
N MET A 153 -7.90 6.79 -5.09
CA MET A 153 -6.47 7.09 -5.08
C MET A 153 -6.15 8.47 -5.65
N PHE A 154 -6.80 8.89 -6.74
CA PHE A 154 -6.53 10.23 -7.30
C PHE A 154 -6.93 11.34 -6.34
N LYS A 155 -8.06 11.18 -5.64
CA LYS A 155 -8.50 12.17 -4.67
C LYS A 155 -7.54 12.28 -3.50
N GLU A 156 -7.05 11.15 -3.00
CA GLU A 156 -6.30 11.08 -1.75
C GLU A 156 -4.78 11.20 -1.96
N TRP A 157 -4.25 10.86 -3.14
CA TRP A 157 -2.82 10.94 -3.46
C TRP A 157 -2.46 12.11 -4.40
N HIS A 158 -3.29 12.43 -5.41
CA HIS A 158 -2.94 13.45 -6.40
C HIS A 158 -3.32 14.87 -5.97
N ASN A 159 -4.43 15.05 -5.22
CA ASN A 159 -4.81 16.39 -4.75
C ASN A 159 -3.85 17.00 -3.73
N ILE A 160 -2.89 16.23 -3.22
CA ILE A 160 -1.86 16.76 -2.32
C ILE A 160 -0.75 17.50 -3.11
N TYR A 161 -0.60 17.24 -4.42
CA TYR A 161 0.40 17.87 -5.28
C TYR A 161 -0.13 19.03 -6.14
N HIS A 162 -1.40 19.41 -6.01
CA HIS A 162 -1.93 20.66 -6.57
C HIS A 162 -1.47 21.89 -5.75
N CYS A 163 -0.16 22.04 -5.57
CA CYS A 163 0.45 23.34 -5.30
C CYS A 163 0.65 24.00 -6.66
N SER A 164 -0.18 25.00 -6.96
CA SER A 164 -0.16 25.74 -8.22
C SER A 164 1.24 26.31 -8.53
N THR A 165 1.97 25.69 -9.45
CA THR A 165 3.12 26.33 -10.09
C THR A 165 2.61 27.19 -11.25
N TYR A 166 1.96 28.31 -10.92
CA TYR A 166 1.94 29.44 -11.84
C TYR A 166 3.35 30.05 -11.84
N VAL A 167 4.19 29.60 -12.77
CA VAL A 167 5.33 30.38 -13.21
C VAL A 167 4.80 31.32 -14.29
N LYS A 168 4.88 32.64 -14.03
CA LYS A 168 4.61 33.68 -15.02
C LYS A 168 5.61 33.62 -16.17
#